data_AF-A0A2T6B9M7-F1
#
_entry.id   AF-A0A2T6B9M7-F1
#
_cell.length_a   1.000
_cell.length_b   1.000
_cell.length_c   1.000
_cell.angle_alpha   90.00
_cell.angle_beta   90.00
_cell.angle_gamma   90.00
#
_symmetry.space_group_name_H-M   'P 1'
#
loop_
_entity.id
_entity.type
_entity.pdbx_description
1 polymer ?
#
loop_
_entity_poly.entity_id
_entity_poly.type
_entity_poly.pdbx_seq_one_letter_code
_entity_poly.pdbx_strand_id
1 'polypeptide(L)'
;MGYEIDQKDRLRALVGDWAGFAQGNDGIGLSERSVLGRSVWRYFSGGEIADLMERLFRATRQQGVPLSVAQRCDAPGMIRRYEMRIVPLSRGGLRITHVPRGVTPCGPVTPGHPVWHTKPLERCAVCCDYKLGERWQMVPLGERQLPEVDHYTVCPKCRARAEAAMGATGR
;
A
#
# COMPACT_ATOMS: atom_id res chain seq x y z
N MET A 1 9.30 2.35 -8.49
CA MET A 1 8.76 3.70 -8.16
C MET A 1 8.81 3.89 -6.66
N GLY A 2 8.86 5.13 -6.18
CA GLY A 2 8.96 5.41 -4.76
C GLY A 2 9.06 6.90 -4.47
N TYR A 3 9.36 7.23 -3.22
CA TYR A 3 9.53 8.59 -2.74
C TYR A 3 10.46 8.62 -1.53
N GLU A 4 10.95 9.80 -1.21
CA GLU A 4 11.75 10.06 -0.01
C GLU A 4 11.04 11.05 0.89
N ILE A 5 11.17 10.85 2.19
CA ILE A 5 10.67 11.75 3.22
C ILE A 5 11.79 12.17 4.17
N ASP A 6 11.67 13.38 4.73
CA ASP A 6 12.55 13.85 5.79
C ASP A 6 12.14 13.30 7.18
N GLN A 7 12.85 13.74 8.22
CA GLN A 7 12.57 13.39 9.62
C GLN A 7 11.21 13.90 10.14
N LYS A 8 10.52 14.77 9.41
CA LYS A 8 9.19 15.32 9.72
C LYS A 8 8.13 14.75 8.76
N ASP A 9 8.43 13.65 8.09
CA ASP A 9 7.56 12.96 7.13
C ASP A 9 7.10 13.85 5.96
N ARG A 10 7.92 14.80 5.53
CA ARG A 10 7.65 15.63 4.34
C ARG A 10 8.35 15.07 3.12
N LEU A 11 7.63 15.01 2.00
CA LEU A 11 8.15 14.54 0.72
C LEU A 11 9.32 15.42 0.25
N ARG A 12 10.46 14.79 0.01
CA ARG A 12 11.74 15.42 -0.35
C ARG A 12 12.16 15.16 -1.78
N ALA A 13 11.82 13.99 -2.29
CA ALA A 13 12.11 13.55 -3.65
C ALA A 13 11.13 12.46 -4.07
N LEU A 14 10.96 12.30 -5.39
CA LEU A 14 10.29 11.15 -5.99
C LEU A 14 11.35 10.24 -6.63
N VAL A 15 11.10 8.94 -6.66
CA VAL A 15 12.08 7.93 -7.08
C VAL A 15 11.53 7.11 -8.26
N GLY A 16 12.27 7.11 -9.36
CA GLY A 16 11.92 6.42 -10.60
C GLY A 16 10.89 7.20 -11.44
N ASP A 17 10.21 6.51 -12.35
CA ASP A 17 9.22 7.11 -13.24
C ASP A 17 7.88 7.40 -12.53
N TRP A 18 7.86 8.44 -11.71
CA TRP A 18 6.65 8.89 -11.03
C TRP A 18 5.61 9.45 -11.99
N ALA A 19 6.06 10.21 -13.00
CA ALA A 19 5.16 10.87 -13.95
C ALA A 19 4.35 9.84 -14.76
N GLY A 20 5.00 8.81 -15.30
CA GLY A 20 4.34 7.70 -15.99
C GLY A 20 3.42 6.91 -15.06
N PHE A 21 3.84 6.67 -13.81
CA PHE A 21 3.00 5.99 -12.83
C PHE A 21 1.74 6.78 -12.48
N ALA A 22 1.87 8.09 -12.21
CA ALA A 22 0.74 8.94 -11.87
C ALA A 22 -0.26 9.05 -13.04
N GLN A 23 0.25 9.18 -14.27
CA GLN A 23 -0.60 9.20 -15.48
C GLN A 23 -1.38 7.89 -15.66
N GLY A 24 -0.75 6.74 -15.41
CA GLY A 24 -1.39 5.42 -15.55
C GLY A 24 -2.36 5.01 -14.43
N ASN A 25 -2.48 5.78 -13.35
CA ASN A 25 -3.35 5.48 -12.20
C ASN A 25 -4.27 6.65 -11.84
N ASP A 26 -4.74 7.41 -12.84
CA ASP A 26 -5.67 8.54 -12.68
C ASP A 26 -5.19 9.65 -11.71
N GLY A 27 -3.88 9.72 -11.46
CA GLY A 27 -3.24 10.72 -10.60
C GLY A 27 -3.05 12.09 -11.27
N ILE A 28 -3.93 12.43 -12.22
CA ILE A 28 -3.86 13.68 -13.00
C ILE A 28 -3.89 14.86 -12.02
N GLY A 29 -2.78 15.61 -11.95
CA GLY A 29 -2.61 16.73 -11.02
C GLY A 29 -1.56 16.52 -9.92
N LEU A 30 -1.11 15.28 -9.68
CA LEU A 30 -0.03 14.95 -8.74
C LEU A 30 1.36 15.11 -9.41
N SER A 31 1.67 16.33 -9.84
CA SER A 31 3.01 16.69 -10.32
C SER A 31 4.02 16.75 -9.17
N GLU A 32 5.32 16.61 -9.47
CA GLU A 32 6.38 16.78 -8.46
C GLU A 32 6.23 18.08 -7.68
N ARG A 33 6.01 19.19 -8.40
CA ARG A 33 5.80 20.52 -7.82
C ARG A 33 4.60 20.57 -6.87
N SER A 34 3.57 19.76 -7.14
CA SER A 34 2.38 19.72 -6.31
C SER A 34 2.56 18.91 -5.02
N VAL A 35 3.50 17.96 -4.96
CA VAL A 35 3.63 17.02 -3.84
C VAL A 35 4.84 17.27 -2.95
N LEU A 36 5.95 17.80 -3.48
CA LEU A 36 7.16 18.03 -2.70
C LEU A 36 6.93 19.07 -1.58
N GLY A 37 7.56 18.85 -0.43
CA GLY A 37 7.43 19.65 0.80
C GLY A 37 6.16 19.39 1.60
N ARG A 38 5.17 18.68 1.04
CA ARG A 38 3.95 18.29 1.76
C ARG A 38 4.19 17.09 2.65
N SER A 39 3.40 16.98 3.72
CA SER A 39 3.39 15.79 4.57
C SER A 39 2.88 14.59 3.77
N VAL A 40 3.58 13.46 3.86
CA VAL A 40 3.17 12.20 3.24
C VAL A 40 1.82 11.71 3.77
N TRP A 41 1.48 12.06 5.02
CA TRP A 41 0.23 11.70 5.68
C TRP A 41 -1.02 12.24 4.96
N ARG A 42 -0.88 13.30 4.16
CA ARG A 42 -1.97 13.82 3.31
C ARG A 42 -2.44 12.83 2.24
N TYR A 43 -1.61 11.85 1.88
CA TYR A 43 -1.87 10.92 0.78
C TYR A 43 -2.33 9.54 1.25
N PHE A 44 -2.44 9.32 2.55
CA PHE A 44 -3.03 8.11 3.10
C PHE A 44 -4.52 8.32 3.36
N SER A 45 -5.37 7.56 2.68
CA SER A 45 -6.81 7.52 2.91
C SER A 45 -7.14 6.47 3.97
N GLY A 46 -7.42 6.92 5.20
CA GLY A 46 -7.86 6.06 6.31
C GLY A 46 -6.85 5.97 7.46
N GLY A 47 -7.34 6.01 8.69
CA GLY A 47 -6.51 6.04 9.90
C GLY A 47 -5.62 4.80 10.03
N GLU A 48 -6.17 3.61 9.79
CA GLU A 48 -5.44 2.37 10.04
C GLU A 48 -4.22 2.15 9.14
N ILE A 49 -4.29 2.57 7.87
CA ILE A 49 -3.13 2.47 6.98
C ILE A 49 -2.08 3.52 7.34
N ALA A 50 -2.49 4.74 7.71
CA ALA A 50 -1.58 5.78 8.19
C ALA A 50 -0.85 5.31 9.46
N ASP A 51 -1.58 4.74 10.43
CA ASP A 51 -1.01 4.21 11.67
C ASP A 51 0.00 3.07 11.41
N LEU A 52 -0.33 2.14 10.51
CA LEU A 52 0.58 1.06 10.12
C LEU A 52 1.88 1.62 9.53
N MET A 53 1.76 2.60 8.63
CA MET A 53 2.90 3.21 7.96
C MET A 53 3.74 4.04 8.94
N GLU A 54 3.12 4.73 9.89
CA GLU A 54 3.83 5.46 10.95
C GLU A 54 4.67 4.50 11.80
N ARG A 55 4.10 3.36 12.19
CA ARG A 55 4.83 2.32 12.94
C ARG A 55 6.02 1.79 12.15
N LEU A 56 5.84 1.49 10.87
CA LEU A 56 6.91 1.01 9.98
C LEU A 56 8.02 2.06 9.80
N PHE A 57 7.67 3.33 9.61
CA PHE A 57 8.64 4.42 9.48
C PHE A 57 9.41 4.63 10.78
N ARG A 58 8.72 4.64 11.91
CA ARG A 58 9.33 4.75 13.24
C ARG A 58 10.31 3.60 13.50
N ALA A 59 9.90 2.36 13.26
CA ALA A 59 10.75 1.19 13.43
C ALA A 59 12.00 1.26 12.56
N THR A 60 11.84 1.60 11.27
CA THR A 60 12.97 1.74 10.33
C THR A 60 13.96 2.82 10.80
N ARG A 61 13.47 3.96 11.28
CA ARG A 61 14.32 5.05 11.82
C ARG A 61 15.05 4.63 13.09
N GLN A 62 14.36 3.97 14.02
CA GLN A 62 14.91 3.58 15.31
C GLN A 62 15.99 2.50 15.18
N GLN A 63 15.77 1.54 14.28
CA GLN A 63 16.67 0.40 14.11
C GLN A 63 17.81 0.70 13.13
N GLY A 64 17.65 1.69 12.25
CA GLY A 64 18.66 2.04 11.27
C GLY A 64 18.87 0.97 10.19
N VAL A 65 17.97 -0.02 10.08
CA VAL A 65 18.02 -1.07 9.06
C VAL A 65 16.79 -1.05 8.14
N PRO A 66 16.92 -1.49 6.88
CA PRO A 66 15.78 -1.54 5.96
C PRO A 66 14.69 -2.53 6.39
N LEU A 67 13.43 -2.17 6.17
CA LEU A 67 12.28 -3.06 6.30
C LEU A 67 11.66 -3.37 4.92
N SER A 68 11.15 -4.59 4.77
CA SER A 68 10.41 -5.02 3.57
C SER A 68 9.03 -5.56 3.94
N VAL A 69 8.00 -5.14 3.20
CA VAL A 69 6.61 -5.61 3.37
C VAL A 69 6.04 -5.97 2.00
N ALA A 70 5.68 -7.23 1.80
CA ALA A 70 5.00 -7.67 0.58
C ALA A 70 3.53 -7.22 0.56
N GLN A 71 3.13 -6.59 -0.53
CA GLN A 71 1.83 -5.97 -0.75
C GLN A 71 1.24 -6.36 -2.11
N ARG A 72 -0.05 -6.08 -2.31
CA ARG A 72 -0.71 -6.12 -3.63
C ARG A 72 -1.17 -4.73 -4.02
N CYS A 73 -1.23 -4.50 -5.32
CA CYS A 73 -1.85 -3.32 -5.92
C CYS A 73 -2.67 -3.81 -7.12
N ASP A 74 -3.77 -4.51 -6.87
CA ASP A 74 -4.50 -5.18 -7.95
C ASP A 74 -5.07 -4.18 -8.98
N ALA A 75 -5.17 -4.61 -10.22
CA ALA A 75 -5.82 -3.88 -11.33
C ALA A 75 -6.90 -4.80 -11.95
N PRO A 76 -7.83 -4.26 -12.77
CA PRO A 76 -8.75 -5.10 -13.51
C PRO A 76 -8.02 -6.21 -14.28
N GLY A 77 -8.44 -7.45 -14.06
CA GLY A 77 -7.93 -8.66 -14.69
C GLY A 77 -6.58 -9.14 -14.15
N MET A 78 -6.00 -8.46 -13.15
CA MET A 78 -4.60 -8.68 -12.76
C MET A 78 -4.37 -8.53 -11.26
N ILE A 79 -3.73 -9.54 -10.68
CA ILE A 79 -3.11 -9.44 -9.36
C ILE A 79 -1.67 -8.96 -9.54
N ARG A 80 -1.35 -7.76 -9.05
CA ARG A 80 0.02 -7.21 -9.10
C ARG A 80 0.65 -7.29 -7.72
N ARG A 81 1.76 -8.02 -7.61
CA ARG A 81 2.52 -8.18 -6.37
C ARG A 81 3.69 -7.21 -6.34
N TYR A 82 3.85 -6.53 -5.21
CA TYR A 82 4.95 -5.63 -4.96
C TYR A 82 5.62 -5.96 -3.62
N GLU A 83 6.88 -5.60 -3.51
CA GLU A 83 7.55 -5.45 -2.22
C GLU A 83 7.72 -3.97 -1.94
N MET A 84 7.13 -3.49 -0.83
CA MET A 84 7.51 -2.21 -0.25
C MET A 84 8.86 -2.38 0.44
N ARG A 85 9.80 -1.49 0.18
CA ARG A 85 11.05 -1.41 0.92
C ARG A 85 11.18 -0.02 1.51
N ILE A 86 11.46 0.05 2.81
CA ILE A 86 11.67 1.28 3.56
C ILE A 86 13.12 1.27 4.01
N VAL A 87 13.92 2.19 3.48
CA VAL A 87 15.36 2.28 3.73
C VAL A 87 15.65 3.56 4.52
N PRO A 88 16.38 3.50 5.64
CA PRO A 88 16.78 4.70 6.35
C PRO A 88 17.80 5.50 5.53
N LEU A 89 17.64 6.82 5.55
CA LEU A 89 18.56 7.79 5.00
C LEU A 89 19.24 8.58 6.12
N SER A 90 20.23 9.41 5.77
CA SER A 90 20.87 10.29 6.73
C SER A 90 19.87 11.25 7.40
N ARG A 91 20.20 11.67 8.63
CA ARG A 91 19.41 12.65 9.41
C ARG A 91 17.94 12.26 9.64
N GLY A 92 17.62 10.95 9.67
CA GLY A 92 16.27 10.47 9.96
C GLY A 92 15.31 10.51 8.77
N GLY A 93 15.80 10.78 7.57
CA GLY A 93 15.02 10.60 6.34
C GLY A 93 14.77 9.13 6.05
N LEU A 94 13.79 8.84 5.19
CA LEU A 94 13.48 7.50 4.72
C LEU A 94 13.28 7.51 3.20
N ARG A 95 13.70 6.44 2.53
CA ARG A 95 13.35 6.14 1.14
C ARG A 95 12.37 4.97 1.11
N ILE A 96 11.21 5.19 0.52
CA ILE A 96 10.17 4.19 0.35
C ILE A 96 10.12 3.83 -1.14
N THR A 97 10.32 2.56 -1.47
CA THR A 97 10.20 2.06 -2.84
C THR A 97 9.24 0.90 -2.93
N HIS A 98 8.56 0.80 -4.08
CA HIS A 98 7.68 -0.29 -4.44
C HIS A 98 8.30 -1.01 -5.63
N VAL A 99 8.73 -2.24 -5.38
CA VAL A 99 9.42 -3.09 -6.38
C VAL A 99 8.44 -4.13 -6.88
N PRO A 100 8.14 -4.18 -8.19
CA PRO A 100 7.31 -5.23 -8.77
C PRO A 100 7.92 -6.61 -8.50
N ARG A 101 7.09 -7.57 -8.07
CA ARG A 101 7.49 -8.96 -7.82
C ARG A 101 6.81 -9.96 -8.75
N GLY A 102 5.72 -9.57 -9.39
CA GLY A 102 5.06 -10.39 -10.40
C GLY A 102 3.65 -9.93 -10.67
N VAL A 103 3.12 -10.37 -11.81
CA VAL A 103 1.74 -10.16 -12.22
C VAL A 103 1.13 -11.52 -12.53
N THR A 104 -0.08 -11.75 -12.06
CA THR A 104 -0.84 -12.96 -12.36
C THR A 104 -2.21 -12.58 -12.90
N PRO A 105 -2.62 -13.09 -14.07
CA PRO A 105 -3.98 -12.90 -14.57
C PRO A 105 -5.02 -13.38 -13.54
N CYS A 106 -6.16 -12.70 -13.50
CA CYS A 106 -7.22 -13.01 -12.57
C CYS A 106 -8.57 -12.95 -13.30
N GLY A 107 -9.33 -14.05 -13.22
CA GLY A 107 -10.65 -14.15 -13.84
C GLY A 107 -11.68 -13.24 -13.17
N PRO A 108 -12.89 -13.14 -13.74
CA PRO A 108 -13.98 -12.39 -13.14
C PRO A 108 -14.48 -13.01 -11.84
N VAL A 109 -15.03 -12.16 -10.98
CA VAL A 109 -15.85 -12.62 -9.85
C VAL A 109 -17.02 -13.43 -10.40
N THR A 110 -17.23 -14.64 -9.87
CA THR A 110 -18.39 -15.46 -10.21
C THR A 110 -19.70 -14.71 -9.92
N PRO A 111 -20.71 -14.76 -10.81
CA PRO A 111 -22.04 -14.26 -10.50
C PRO A 111 -22.58 -14.84 -9.19
N GLY A 112 -23.21 -14.02 -8.36
CA GLY A 112 -23.73 -14.44 -7.04
C GLY A 112 -22.67 -14.54 -5.94
N HIS A 113 -21.41 -14.18 -6.21
CA HIS A 113 -20.39 -14.13 -5.16
C HIS A 113 -20.79 -13.14 -4.04
N PRO A 114 -20.57 -13.48 -2.75
CA PRO A 114 -21.02 -12.64 -1.63
C PRO A 114 -20.56 -11.18 -1.66
N VAL A 115 -19.41 -10.91 -2.30
CA VAL A 115 -18.87 -9.54 -2.47
C VAL A 115 -19.85 -8.57 -3.12
N TRP A 116 -20.74 -9.04 -4.00
CA TRP A 116 -21.71 -8.20 -4.70
C TRP A 116 -22.87 -7.74 -3.80
N HIS A 117 -23.06 -8.41 -2.66
CA HIS A 117 -24.19 -8.21 -1.76
C HIS A 117 -23.76 -7.82 -0.34
N THR A 118 -22.45 -7.77 -0.07
CA THR A 118 -21.90 -7.42 1.24
C THR A 118 -21.71 -5.91 1.33
N LYS A 119 -22.32 -5.27 2.34
CA LYS A 119 -22.09 -3.86 2.70
C LYS A 119 -22.08 -3.66 4.23
N PRO A 120 -21.23 -2.77 4.78
CA PRO A 120 -20.19 -2.02 4.07
C PRO A 120 -19.06 -2.94 3.60
N LEU A 121 -18.48 -2.62 2.44
CA LEU A 121 -17.40 -3.38 1.84
C LEU A 121 -16.05 -2.84 2.33
N GLU A 122 -15.40 -3.60 3.20
CA GLU A 122 -14.05 -3.31 3.67
C GLU A 122 -13.01 -4.05 2.81
N ARG A 123 -11.96 -3.34 2.41
CA ARG A 123 -10.83 -3.90 1.67
C ARG A 123 -9.52 -3.63 2.37
N CYS A 124 -8.65 -4.63 2.43
CA CYS A 124 -7.33 -4.45 3.00
C CYS A 124 -6.45 -3.61 2.06
N ALA A 125 -5.88 -2.52 2.56
CA ALA A 125 -4.97 -1.64 1.83
C ALA A 125 -3.61 -2.29 1.48
N VAL A 126 -3.23 -3.38 2.16
CA VAL A 126 -1.94 -4.06 1.96
C VAL A 126 -2.06 -5.28 1.07
N CYS A 127 -2.98 -6.20 1.39
CA CYS A 127 -3.16 -7.41 0.60
C CYS A 127 -4.31 -7.36 -0.40
N CYS A 128 -5.13 -6.31 -0.44
CA CYS A 128 -6.30 -6.19 -1.31
C CYS A 128 -7.40 -7.26 -1.12
N ASP A 129 -7.33 -8.06 -0.04
CA ASP A 129 -8.43 -8.98 0.32
C ASP A 129 -9.63 -8.20 0.85
N TYR A 130 -10.82 -8.76 0.63
CA TYR A 130 -12.09 -8.19 1.09
C TYR A 130 -12.57 -8.90 2.34
N LYS A 131 -13.21 -8.16 3.23
CA LYS A 131 -13.89 -8.72 4.41
C LYS A 131 -15.30 -9.14 4.02
N LEU A 132 -15.60 -10.43 4.13
CA LEU A 132 -16.89 -11.03 3.83
C LEU A 132 -17.35 -11.81 5.06
N GLY A 133 -18.30 -11.22 5.81
CA GLY A 133 -18.60 -11.63 7.17
C GLY A 133 -17.35 -11.52 8.05
N GLU A 134 -17.03 -12.60 8.77
CA GLU A 134 -15.84 -12.66 9.65
C GLU A 134 -14.54 -13.04 8.92
N ARG A 135 -14.57 -13.25 7.60
CA ARG A 135 -13.44 -13.79 6.85
C ARG A 135 -12.84 -12.75 5.90
N TRP A 136 -11.52 -12.73 5.85
CA TRP A 136 -10.75 -12.01 4.84
C TRP A 136 -10.38 -12.96 3.72
N GLN A 137 -10.74 -12.61 2.48
CA GLN A 137 -10.44 -13.46 1.33
C GLN A 137 -10.13 -12.68 0.06
N MET A 138 -9.30 -13.28 -0.78
CA MET A 138 -9.02 -12.76 -2.12
C MET A 138 -10.27 -12.91 -2.97
N VAL A 139 -10.69 -11.81 -3.59
CA VAL A 139 -11.79 -11.78 -4.54
C VAL A 139 -11.19 -11.51 -5.92
N PRO A 140 -11.43 -12.37 -6.91
CA PRO A 140 -10.81 -12.23 -8.22
C PRO A 140 -11.46 -11.09 -9.00
N LEU A 141 -10.68 -10.07 -9.37
CA LEU A 141 -11.27 -8.78 -9.75
C LEU A 141 -11.78 -8.70 -11.19
N GLY A 142 -11.43 -9.64 -12.09
CA GLY A 142 -11.84 -9.63 -13.50
C GLY A 142 -11.64 -8.29 -14.21
N GLU A 143 -12.16 -8.17 -15.42
CA GLU A 143 -12.14 -6.90 -16.17
C GLU A 143 -13.22 -5.90 -15.73
N ARG A 144 -14.14 -6.31 -14.85
CA ARG A 144 -15.22 -5.44 -14.36
C ARG A 144 -14.71 -4.45 -13.32
N GLN A 145 -15.42 -3.33 -13.22
CA GLN A 145 -15.21 -2.30 -12.21
C GLN A 145 -15.18 -2.95 -10.82
N LEU A 146 -14.15 -2.62 -10.03
CA LEU A 146 -14.03 -3.06 -8.64
C LEU A 146 -15.33 -2.74 -7.91
N PRO A 147 -15.89 -3.66 -7.09
CA PRO A 147 -17.02 -3.29 -6.25
C PRO A 147 -16.61 -2.10 -5.38
N GLU A 148 -17.49 -1.11 -5.29
CA GLU A 148 -17.23 0.14 -4.57
C GLU A 148 -16.85 -0.19 -3.12
N VAL A 149 -15.65 0.24 -2.73
CA VAL A 149 -15.09 -0.03 -1.41
C VAL A 149 -15.49 1.12 -0.50
N ASP A 150 -16.29 0.82 0.52
CA ASP A 150 -16.69 1.80 1.53
C ASP A 150 -15.49 2.22 2.39
N HIS A 151 -14.62 1.28 2.75
CA HIS A 151 -13.50 1.54 3.64
C HIS A 151 -12.24 0.72 3.32
N TYR A 152 -11.08 1.39 3.38
CA TYR A 152 -9.77 0.75 3.33
C TYR A 152 -9.19 0.61 4.74
N THR A 153 -8.84 -0.62 5.13
CA THR A 153 -8.30 -0.97 6.46
C THR A 153 -7.11 -1.95 6.34
N VAL A 154 -6.58 -2.48 7.44
CA VAL A 154 -5.50 -3.47 7.47
C VAL A 154 -5.97 -4.75 8.15
N CYS A 155 -6.08 -5.84 7.38
CA CYS A 155 -6.50 -7.13 7.91
C CYS A 155 -5.52 -7.69 8.95
N PRO A 156 -5.96 -8.57 9.87
CA PRO A 156 -5.11 -9.13 10.92
C PRO A 156 -3.84 -9.81 10.38
N LYS A 157 -3.94 -10.51 9.25
CA LYS A 157 -2.80 -11.16 8.59
C LYS A 157 -1.72 -10.15 8.17
N CYS A 158 -2.12 -9.01 7.60
CA CYS A 158 -1.17 -7.99 7.18
C CYS A 158 -0.58 -7.22 8.36
N ARG A 159 -1.37 -6.99 9.41
CA ARG A 159 -0.88 -6.39 10.67
C ARG A 159 0.19 -7.27 11.31
N ALA A 160 -0.08 -8.56 11.48
CA ALA A 160 0.88 -9.51 12.05
C ALA A 160 2.17 -9.61 11.21
N ARG A 161 2.05 -9.59 9.88
CA ARG A 161 3.23 -9.60 8.99
C ARG A 161 4.09 -8.34 9.12
N ALA A 162 3.46 -7.16 9.26
CA ALA A 162 4.19 -5.92 9.47
C ALA A 162 4.86 -5.89 10.86
N GLU A 163 4.18 -6.39 11.88
CA GLU A 163 4.73 -6.53 13.23
C GLU A 163 5.93 -7.48 13.26
N ALA A 164 5.82 -8.63 12.60
CA ALA A 164 6.94 -9.54 12.44
C ALA A 164 8.11 -8.88 11.69
N ALA A 165 7.85 -8.11 10.63
CA ALA A 165 8.89 -7.39 9.90
C ALA A 165 9.62 -6.37 10.80
N MET A 166 8.89 -5.64 11.66
CA MET A 166 9.48 -4.72 12.63
C MET A 166 10.26 -5.42 13.75
N GLY A 167 9.87 -6.64 14.14
CA GLY A 167 10.52 -7.40 15.20
C GLY A 167 11.70 -8.28 14.74
N ALA A 168 11.75 -8.66 13.47
CA ALA A 168 12.78 -9.56 12.92
C ALA A 168 14.15 -8.90 12.75
N THR A 169 14.21 -7.58 12.79
CA THR A 169 15.41 -6.76 12.57
C THR A 169 16.21 -6.45 13.85
N GLY A 170 15.76 -6.96 15.00
CA GLY A 170 16.42 -6.83 16.31
C GLY A 170 17.13 -8.08 16.83
N ARG A 171 17.40 -9.07 15.97
CA ARG A 171 18.20 -10.27 16.30
C ARG A 171 19.46 -10.34 15.45
#